data_AF-A0A9W7YF37-F1
#
_entry.id   AF-A0A9W7YF37-F1
#
_cell.length_a   1.000
_cell.length_b   1.000
_cell.length_c   1.000
_cell.angle_alpha   90.00
_cell.angle_beta   90.00
_cell.angle_gamma   90.00
#
_symmetry.space_group_name_H-M   'P 1'
#
loop_
_entity.id
_entity.type
_entity.pdbx_description
1 polymer ?
#
loop_
_entity_poly.entity_id
_entity_poly.type
_entity_poly.pdbx_seq_one_letter_code
_entity_poly.pdbx_strand_id
1 'polypeptide(L)'
;MLVHATRSPQARTPTQSGLEPAEGLHLLSSCDGDADPFKACASPADYARRALFATTSRLLACLVNESLVDAFYVGPGTGGVPSHLLLLPRGSSPGASRNRGSIAVQLRHKPVLGRPPAGQEASALPQVRLLDPEDIGMGQWIQSEDAGAMAPVADAGQIMRLVGQWNAYSQASVAALCSELASSTSHQTHAYMHRRPDPDIKTSKAIEWEQSIVEGHATHPMHRARHAEPPLAPVDPNTELNQLQLAF
;
A
#
# COMPACT_ATOMS: atom_id res chain seq x y z
N MET A 1 52.79 50.19 -21.54
CA MET A 1 51.36 50.30 -21.92
C MET A 1 50.77 48.90 -21.77
N LEU A 2 50.41 48.52 -20.54
CA LEU A 2 49.85 47.22 -20.17
C LEU A 2 48.34 47.37 -20.00
N VAL A 3 47.55 46.49 -20.63
CA VAL A 3 46.10 46.41 -20.40
C VAL A 3 45.83 45.18 -19.54
N HIS A 4 45.42 45.43 -18.30
CA HIS A 4 44.87 44.44 -17.36
C HIS A 4 43.41 44.13 -17.76
N ALA A 5 43.06 42.85 -17.80
CA ALA A 5 41.68 42.38 -17.78
C ALA A 5 41.46 41.59 -16.49
N THR A 6 40.68 42.15 -15.56
CA THR A 6 40.19 41.47 -14.35
C THR A 6 38.78 40.94 -14.61
N ARG A 7 38.60 39.62 -14.57
CA ARG A 7 37.28 38.96 -14.58
C ARG A 7 36.84 38.68 -13.14
N SER A 8 35.62 39.12 -12.79
CA SER A 8 34.90 38.73 -11.58
C SER A 8 34.38 37.28 -11.67
N PRO A 9 34.27 36.52 -10.56
CA PRO A 9 33.66 35.21 -10.55
C PRO A 9 32.13 35.30 -10.37
N GLN A 10 31.38 34.68 -11.28
CA GLN A 10 29.95 34.42 -11.13
C GLN A 10 29.73 33.21 -10.21
N ALA A 11 28.77 33.36 -9.29
CA ALA A 11 28.30 32.32 -8.38
C ALA A 11 27.65 31.16 -9.15
N ARG A 12 28.04 29.93 -8.81
CA ARG A 12 27.39 28.71 -9.29
C ARG A 12 26.21 28.37 -8.38
N THR A 13 25.04 28.22 -8.99
CA THR A 13 23.86 27.59 -8.42
C THR A 13 24.12 26.12 -8.10
N PRO A 14 23.62 25.57 -6.97
CA PRO A 14 23.78 24.16 -6.65
C PRO A 14 22.78 23.32 -7.44
N THR A 15 23.31 22.39 -8.21
CA THR A 15 22.59 21.38 -8.99
C THR A 15 21.89 20.41 -8.02
N GLN A 16 20.57 20.28 -8.15
CA GLN A 16 19.83 19.18 -7.52
C GLN A 16 20.34 17.86 -8.11
N SER A 17 21.00 17.05 -7.29
CA SER A 17 21.40 15.68 -7.60
C SER A 17 21.07 14.80 -6.40
N GLY A 18 20.52 13.62 -6.66
CA GLY A 18 20.33 12.58 -5.65
C GLY A 18 18.90 12.10 -5.44
N LEU A 19 18.23 11.67 -6.50
CA LEU A 19 17.19 10.63 -6.48
C LEU A 19 17.37 9.83 -7.79
N GLU A 20 18.47 9.09 -7.89
CA GLU A 20 18.61 8.06 -8.92
C GLU A 20 17.69 6.88 -8.54
N PRO A 21 16.76 6.46 -9.41
CA PRO A 21 15.90 5.32 -9.11
C PRO A 21 16.72 4.03 -9.15
N ALA A 22 16.57 3.21 -8.11
CA ALA A 22 17.16 1.89 -8.04
C ALA A 22 16.76 1.05 -9.27
N GLU A 23 17.76 0.48 -9.94
CA GLU A 23 17.60 -0.50 -11.01
C GLU A 23 16.85 -1.73 -10.48
N GLY A 24 15.52 -1.73 -10.65
CA GLY A 24 14.64 -2.82 -10.24
C GLY A 24 13.17 -2.64 -10.62
N LEU A 25 12.80 -1.51 -11.24
CA LEU A 25 11.42 -1.07 -11.49
C LEU A 25 10.74 -1.69 -12.74
N HIS A 26 11.34 -2.67 -13.41
CA HIS A 26 10.89 -3.15 -14.73
C HIS A 26 10.12 -4.48 -14.78
N LEU A 27 9.83 -5.14 -13.65
CA LEU A 27 9.02 -6.36 -13.67
C LEU A 27 7.58 -6.05 -13.26
N LEU A 28 6.64 -6.41 -14.14
CA LEU A 28 5.19 -6.23 -14.08
C LEU A 28 4.66 -4.99 -14.84
N SER A 29 5.06 -4.88 -16.10
CA SER A 29 4.30 -4.17 -17.12
C SER A 29 3.21 -5.10 -17.67
N SER A 30 2.01 -4.56 -17.80
CA SER A 30 0.84 -5.07 -18.54
C SER A 30 0.21 -6.39 -18.09
N CYS A 31 -0.76 -6.29 -17.17
CA CYS A 31 -1.91 -7.20 -17.11
C CYS A 31 -3.21 -6.37 -17.23
N ASP A 32 -3.30 -5.49 -18.24
CA ASP A 32 -4.48 -4.65 -18.50
C ASP A 32 -5.44 -5.34 -19.47
N GLY A 33 -5.95 -6.51 -19.09
CA GLY A 33 -7.01 -7.19 -19.83
C GLY A 33 -7.95 -7.91 -18.87
N ASP A 34 -9.22 -8.00 -19.26
CA ASP A 34 -10.39 -8.72 -18.67
C ASP A 34 -10.14 -10.19 -18.27
N ALA A 35 -8.89 -10.66 -18.27
CA ALA A 35 -8.51 -11.97 -17.78
C ALA A 35 -8.71 -12.03 -16.27
N ASP A 36 -9.45 -13.06 -15.82
CA ASP A 36 -9.59 -13.40 -14.41
C ASP A 36 -8.21 -13.32 -13.73
N PRO A 37 -7.99 -12.35 -12.83
CA PRO A 37 -6.67 -12.10 -12.26
C PRO A 37 -6.21 -13.27 -11.37
N PHE A 38 -7.10 -14.21 -11.02
CA PHE A 38 -6.76 -15.43 -10.29
C PHE A 38 -6.21 -16.52 -11.21
N LYS A 39 -6.54 -16.51 -12.51
CA LYS A 39 -5.99 -17.45 -13.49
C LYS A 39 -4.53 -17.16 -13.82
N ALA A 40 -4.08 -15.91 -13.62
CA ALA A 40 -2.69 -15.53 -13.78
C ALA A 40 -1.78 -16.02 -12.63
N CYS A 41 -2.36 -16.42 -11.49
CA CYS A 41 -1.60 -16.99 -10.37
C CYS A 41 -1.29 -18.46 -10.66
N ALA A 42 0.00 -18.80 -10.76
CA ALA A 42 0.44 -20.18 -11.06
C ALA A 42 1.02 -20.90 -9.83
N SER A 43 1.28 -20.16 -8.75
CA SER A 43 1.95 -20.68 -7.56
C SER A 43 1.35 -20.15 -6.24
N PRO A 44 1.54 -20.85 -5.11
CA PRO A 44 1.20 -20.33 -3.78
C PRO A 44 1.82 -18.95 -3.48
N ALA A 45 3.02 -18.68 -4.01
CA ALA A 45 3.69 -17.39 -3.84
C ALA A 45 2.96 -16.26 -4.57
N ASP A 46 2.35 -16.53 -5.72
CA ASP A 46 1.54 -15.52 -6.44
C ASP A 46 0.28 -15.16 -5.65
N TYR A 47 -0.40 -16.17 -5.10
CA TYR A 47 -1.56 -15.94 -4.24
C TYR A 47 -1.19 -15.17 -2.97
N ALA A 48 -0.06 -15.50 -2.33
CA ALA A 48 0.42 -14.79 -1.15
C ALA A 48 0.76 -13.32 -1.46
N ARG A 49 1.44 -13.07 -2.58
CA ARG A 49 1.75 -11.71 -3.04
C ARG A 49 0.47 -10.91 -3.34
N ARG A 50 -0.53 -11.55 -3.95
CA ARG A 50 -1.81 -10.89 -4.23
C ARG A 50 -2.62 -10.63 -2.97
N ALA A 51 -2.62 -11.56 -2.02
CA ALA A 51 -3.26 -11.40 -0.72
C ALA A 51 -2.60 -10.27 0.09
N LEU A 52 -1.27 -10.20 0.08
CA LEU A 52 -0.52 -9.10 0.69
C LEU A 52 -0.96 -7.77 0.06
N PHE A 53 -0.95 -7.67 -1.27
CA PHE A 53 -1.40 -6.48 -1.98
C PHE A 53 -2.84 -6.08 -1.61
N ALA A 54 -3.75 -7.05 -1.56
CA ALA A 54 -5.15 -6.83 -1.17
C ALA A 54 -5.30 -6.28 0.25
N THR A 55 -4.50 -6.78 1.20
CA THR A 55 -4.48 -6.28 2.58
C THR A 55 -3.84 -4.90 2.66
N THR A 56 -2.69 -4.68 2.01
CA THR A 56 -1.95 -3.41 2.10
C THR A 56 -2.63 -2.28 1.36
N SER A 57 -3.27 -2.51 0.21
CA SER A 57 -4.00 -1.47 -0.51
C SER A 57 -5.15 -0.91 0.33
N ARG A 58 -5.90 -1.78 1.00
CA ARG A 58 -6.97 -1.41 1.96
C ARG A 58 -6.41 -0.67 3.17
N LEU A 59 -5.28 -1.12 3.72
CA LEU A 59 -4.60 -0.41 4.81
C LEU A 59 -4.19 1.00 4.40
N LEU A 60 -3.51 1.14 3.26
CA LEU A 60 -3.07 2.44 2.73
C LEU A 60 -4.26 3.37 2.48
N ALA A 61 -5.34 2.87 1.87
CA ALA A 61 -6.56 3.64 1.67
C ALA A 61 -7.16 4.12 3.01
N CYS A 62 -7.31 3.24 4.01
CA CYS A 62 -7.77 3.63 5.35
C CYS A 62 -6.89 4.71 5.98
N LEU A 63 -5.57 4.52 5.96
CA LEU A 63 -4.62 5.49 6.52
C LEU A 63 -4.78 6.88 5.90
N VAL A 64 -4.97 6.96 4.58
CA VAL A 64 -5.18 8.22 3.85
C VAL A 64 -6.56 8.81 4.16
N ASN A 65 -7.61 8.00 4.05
CA ASN A 65 -9.00 8.45 4.14
C ASN A 65 -9.36 8.93 5.55
N GLU A 66 -8.83 8.26 6.58
CA GLU A 66 -8.96 8.64 7.99
C GLU A 66 -7.94 9.72 8.41
N SER A 67 -7.14 10.19 7.45
CA SER A 67 -6.11 11.20 7.63
C SER A 67 -5.05 10.80 8.66
N LEU A 68 -4.77 9.52 8.90
CA LEU A 68 -3.73 9.06 9.83
C LEU A 68 -2.30 9.35 9.33
N VAL A 69 -2.18 9.72 8.07
CA VAL A 69 -0.95 10.11 7.37
C VAL A 69 -1.24 11.27 6.40
N ASP A 70 -0.20 12.00 6.01
CA ASP A 70 -0.30 12.93 4.87
C ASP A 70 0.08 12.20 3.58
N ALA A 71 -0.69 12.40 2.53
CA ALA A 71 -0.49 11.73 1.25
C ALA A 71 -0.39 12.75 0.11
N PHE A 72 0.64 12.62 -0.73
CA PHE A 72 0.94 13.55 -1.80
C PHE A 72 1.04 12.82 -3.14
N TYR A 73 0.38 13.37 -4.14
CA TYR A 73 0.41 12.84 -5.50
C TYR A 73 1.68 13.29 -6.21
N VAL A 74 2.48 12.32 -6.64
CA VAL A 74 3.62 12.50 -7.53
C VAL A 74 3.16 12.06 -8.92
N GLY A 75 3.02 13.03 -9.81
CA GLY A 75 2.63 12.77 -11.20
C GLY A 75 3.62 11.87 -11.94
N PRO A 76 3.24 11.31 -13.09
CA PRO A 76 4.14 10.50 -13.89
C PRO A 76 5.39 11.31 -14.25
N GLY A 77 6.55 10.70 -14.09
CA GLY A 77 7.83 11.31 -14.47
C GLY A 77 8.03 11.34 -15.98
N THR A 78 9.11 11.98 -16.43
CA THR A 78 9.58 11.79 -17.80
C THR A 78 10.03 10.34 -18.00
N GLY A 79 9.80 9.77 -19.19
CA GLY A 79 10.23 8.39 -19.50
C GLY A 79 9.26 7.28 -19.08
N GLY A 80 7.99 7.60 -18.81
CA GLY A 80 6.96 6.58 -18.56
C GLY A 80 6.96 5.97 -17.16
N VAL A 81 7.66 6.60 -16.22
CA VAL A 81 7.59 6.24 -14.79
C VAL A 81 6.14 6.45 -14.33
N PRO A 82 5.49 5.44 -13.71
CA PRO A 82 4.12 5.54 -13.27
C PRO A 82 3.96 6.65 -12.22
N SER A 83 2.73 7.13 -12.03
CA SER A 83 2.43 8.02 -10.90
C SER A 83 2.59 7.28 -9.58
N HIS A 84 2.95 8.03 -8.54
CA HIS A 84 3.12 7.49 -7.20
C HIS A 84 2.38 8.34 -6.17
N LEU A 85 2.00 7.71 -5.07
CA LEU A 85 1.58 8.34 -3.84
C LEU A 85 2.76 8.31 -2.88
N LEU A 86 3.10 9.47 -2.30
CA LEU A 86 4.07 9.58 -1.22
C LEU A 86 3.33 9.81 0.10
N LEU A 87 3.46 8.88 1.04
CA LEU A 87 2.85 8.98 2.37
C LEU A 87 3.92 9.36 3.40
N LEU A 88 3.59 10.31 4.25
CA LEU A 88 4.45 10.92 5.25
C LEU A 88 3.72 11.05 6.61
N PRO A 89 4.43 11.25 7.72
CA PRO A 89 3.82 11.58 9.00
C PRO A 89 2.88 12.78 8.88
N ARG A 90 1.79 12.82 9.67
CA ARG A 90 0.89 13.97 9.70
C ARG A 90 1.62 15.27 10.05
N GLY A 91 1.22 16.36 9.39
CA GLY A 91 1.84 17.68 9.50
C GLY A 91 3.13 17.82 8.70
N SER A 92 3.49 16.83 7.86
CA SER A 92 4.70 16.90 7.04
C SER A 92 4.46 17.71 5.78
N SER A 93 5.52 18.38 5.32
CA SER A 93 5.58 18.89 3.95
C SER A 93 6.28 17.87 3.05
N PRO A 94 6.04 17.89 1.72
CA PRO A 94 6.71 17.00 0.77
C PRO A 94 8.25 16.97 0.85
N GLY A 95 8.88 18.04 1.33
CA GLY A 95 10.34 18.14 1.49
C GLY A 95 10.89 17.60 2.81
N ALA A 96 10.03 17.20 3.76
CA ALA A 96 10.43 16.81 5.12
C ALA A 96 10.80 15.33 5.28
N SER A 97 10.78 14.53 4.20
CA SER A 97 10.75 13.05 4.27
C SER A 97 12.01 12.37 4.82
N ARG A 98 13.13 13.09 5.00
CA ARG A 98 14.43 12.42 5.20
C ARG A 98 14.64 11.78 6.56
N ASN A 99 13.96 12.24 7.61
CA ASN A 99 14.32 11.84 8.98
C ASN A 99 13.31 10.91 9.67
N ARG A 100 12.12 10.70 9.10
CA ARG A 100 11.05 9.89 9.75
C ARG A 100 10.60 8.69 8.93
N GLY A 101 11.31 8.38 7.84
CA GLY A 101 10.89 7.38 6.87
C GLY A 101 9.71 7.84 5.99
N SER A 102 9.41 7.05 4.96
CA SER A 102 8.33 7.33 4.01
C SER A 102 7.80 6.06 3.38
N ILE A 103 6.59 6.14 2.81
CA ILE A 103 6.00 5.05 2.01
C ILE A 103 5.72 5.60 0.62
N ALA A 104 6.20 4.92 -0.41
CA ALA A 104 5.88 5.21 -1.80
C ALA A 104 5.01 4.10 -2.37
N VAL A 105 3.96 4.47 -3.08
CA VAL A 105 2.96 3.54 -3.59
C VAL A 105 2.72 3.86 -5.05
N GLN A 106 2.88 2.89 -5.94
CA GLN A 106 2.51 3.02 -7.33
C GLN A 106 1.00 3.26 -7.44
N LEU A 107 0.58 4.13 -8.35
CA LEU A 107 -0.83 4.37 -8.65
C LEU A 107 -1.18 3.81 -10.03
N ARG A 108 -2.39 3.25 -10.16
CA ARG A 108 -3.01 2.88 -11.44
C ARG A 108 -3.72 4.06 -12.06
N HIS A 109 -4.41 4.83 -11.22
CA HIS A 109 -5.22 5.96 -11.64
C HIS A 109 -4.83 7.23 -10.88
N LYS A 110 -5.21 8.38 -11.43
CA LYS A 110 -5.05 9.65 -10.75
C LYS A 110 -6.09 9.75 -9.62
N PRO A 111 -5.68 9.90 -8.35
CA PRO A 111 -6.60 9.92 -7.22
C PRO A 111 -7.32 11.27 -7.09
N VAL A 112 -8.25 11.35 -6.15
CA VAL A 112 -8.97 12.59 -5.83
C VAL A 112 -8.04 13.55 -5.10
N LEU A 113 -7.66 14.62 -5.79
CA LEU A 113 -6.76 15.64 -5.27
C LEU A 113 -7.53 16.70 -4.48
N GLY A 114 -6.97 17.11 -3.34
CA GLY A 114 -7.46 18.23 -2.56
C GLY A 114 -7.29 19.55 -3.31
N ARG A 115 -8.17 20.51 -3.02
CA ARG A 115 -8.04 21.87 -3.55
C ARG A 115 -6.82 22.53 -2.90
N PRO A 116 -5.92 23.16 -3.66
CA PRO A 116 -4.85 23.95 -3.06
C PRO A 116 -5.46 25.10 -2.23
N PRO A 117 -4.83 25.47 -1.10
CA PRO A 117 -5.26 26.64 -0.33
C PRO A 117 -5.31 27.90 -1.21
N ALA A 118 -6.32 28.74 -1.01
CA ALA A 118 -6.45 29.98 -1.77
C ALA A 118 -5.20 30.85 -1.58
N GLY A 119 -4.52 31.19 -2.68
CA GLY A 119 -3.33 32.05 -2.66
C GLY A 119 -1.97 31.32 -2.56
N GLN A 120 -1.93 29.98 -2.53
CA GLN A 120 -0.68 29.23 -2.70
C GLN A 120 -0.44 28.84 -4.16
N GLU A 121 0.79 29.09 -4.65
CA GLU A 121 1.21 28.66 -5.99
C GLU A 121 1.23 27.13 -6.12
N ALA A 122 1.00 26.66 -7.35
CA ALA A 122 0.97 25.25 -7.77
C ALA A 122 2.31 24.49 -7.62
N SER A 123 3.29 25.05 -6.90
CA SER A 123 4.63 24.48 -6.72
C SER A 123 4.69 23.36 -5.67
N ALA A 124 3.64 23.14 -4.89
CA ALA A 124 3.56 22.04 -3.92
C ALA A 124 2.91 20.79 -4.55
N LEU A 125 3.39 19.59 -4.18
CA LEU A 125 2.74 18.35 -4.57
C LEU A 125 1.27 18.36 -4.09
N PRO A 126 0.29 18.02 -4.96
CA PRO A 126 -1.12 18.00 -4.56
C PRO A 126 -1.37 16.98 -3.45
N GLN A 127 -2.05 17.40 -2.39
CA GLN A 127 -2.47 16.48 -1.32
C GLN A 127 -3.60 15.57 -1.83
N VAL A 128 -3.52 14.29 -1.52
CA VAL A 128 -4.58 13.32 -1.79
C VAL A 128 -5.49 13.24 -0.57
N ARG A 129 -6.80 13.38 -0.79
CA ARG A 129 -7.81 13.43 0.28
C ARG A 129 -8.66 12.16 0.38
N LEU A 130 -8.75 11.43 -0.72
CA LEU A 130 -9.48 10.19 -0.83
C LEU A 130 -8.69 9.27 -1.76
N LEU A 131 -8.52 8.02 -1.33
CA LEU A 131 -7.84 6.97 -2.06
C LEU A 131 -8.71 5.73 -2.02
N ASP A 132 -9.01 5.17 -3.19
CA ASP A 132 -9.63 3.85 -3.30
C ASP A 132 -8.53 2.77 -3.37
N PRO A 133 -8.68 1.60 -2.72
CA PRO A 133 -7.77 0.47 -2.92
C PRO A 133 -7.53 0.11 -4.39
N GLU A 134 -8.51 0.32 -5.29
CA GLU A 134 -8.40 0.06 -6.73
C GLU A 134 -7.53 1.08 -7.47
N ASP A 135 -7.30 2.26 -6.91
CA ASP A 135 -6.37 3.25 -7.47
C ASP A 135 -4.90 2.86 -7.29
N ILE A 136 -4.63 1.86 -6.44
CA ILE A 136 -3.28 1.46 -6.02
C ILE A 136 -2.71 0.37 -6.94
N GLY A 137 -1.47 0.55 -7.37
CA GLY A 137 -0.67 -0.43 -8.10
C GLY A 137 0.10 -1.39 -7.18
N MET A 138 0.57 -2.51 -7.73
CA MET A 138 1.25 -3.54 -6.92
C MET A 138 2.59 -3.08 -6.34
N GLY A 139 3.23 -2.07 -6.95
CA GLY A 139 4.47 -1.50 -6.43
C GLY A 139 4.25 -0.73 -5.13
N GLN A 140 4.76 -1.26 -4.01
CA GLN A 140 4.71 -0.60 -2.70
C GLN A 140 6.08 -0.70 -2.06
N TRP A 141 6.59 0.44 -1.61
CA TRP A 141 7.93 0.55 -1.04
C TRP A 141 7.90 1.35 0.24
N ILE A 142 8.79 1.00 1.15
CA ILE A 142 8.98 1.64 2.44
C ILE A 142 10.44 2.03 2.62
N GLN A 143 10.66 3.21 3.17
CA GLN A 143 11.95 3.67 3.65
C GLN A 143 11.85 3.88 5.15
N SER A 144 12.70 3.17 5.89
CA SER A 144 12.90 3.39 7.33
C SER A 144 13.87 4.55 7.56
N GLU A 145 13.86 5.12 8.77
CA GLU A 145 14.71 6.26 9.18
C GLU A 145 16.21 5.98 8.94
N ASP A 146 16.64 4.74 9.17
CA ASP A 146 18.05 4.33 9.05
C ASP A 146 18.45 3.87 7.65
N ALA A 147 17.48 3.67 6.75
CA ALA A 147 17.71 3.12 5.42
C ALA A 147 17.73 4.23 4.37
N GLY A 148 18.89 4.44 3.73
CA GLY A 148 19.00 5.38 2.62
C GLY A 148 18.22 4.96 1.35
N ALA A 149 17.83 3.69 1.26
CA ALA A 149 17.14 3.13 0.09
C ALA A 149 15.71 2.67 0.44
N MET A 150 14.79 2.86 -0.52
CA MET A 150 13.45 2.29 -0.48
C MET A 150 13.51 0.77 -0.69
N ALA A 151 12.83 0.00 0.16
CA ALA A 151 12.70 -1.45 0.02
C ALA A 151 11.24 -1.82 -0.28
N PRO A 152 10.96 -2.90 -1.05
CA PRO A 152 9.61 -3.40 -1.23
C PRO A 152 8.96 -3.76 0.10
N VAL A 153 7.66 -3.51 0.24
CA VAL A 153 6.89 -3.92 1.42
C VAL A 153 6.78 -5.44 1.45
N ALA A 154 7.31 -6.05 2.51
CA ALA A 154 7.29 -7.51 2.71
C ALA A 154 6.05 -8.01 3.44
N ASP A 155 5.50 -7.20 4.36
CA ASP A 155 4.28 -7.48 5.09
C ASP A 155 3.53 -6.18 5.45
N ALA A 156 2.20 -6.26 5.59
CA ALA A 156 1.38 -5.10 5.96
C ALA A 156 1.72 -4.51 7.34
N GLY A 157 2.30 -5.34 8.23
CA GLY A 157 2.78 -4.89 9.53
C GLY A 157 3.94 -3.90 9.45
N GLN A 158 4.76 -3.92 8.38
CA GLN A 158 5.83 -2.92 8.21
C GLN A 158 5.25 -1.50 8.11
N ILE A 159 4.17 -1.35 7.34
CA ILE A 159 3.43 -0.09 7.20
C ILE A 159 2.86 0.31 8.57
N MET A 160 2.17 -0.61 9.24
CA MET A 160 1.54 -0.33 10.53
C MET A 160 2.56 0.05 11.62
N ARG A 161 3.71 -0.61 11.66
CA ARG A 161 4.81 -0.27 12.60
C ARG A 161 5.35 1.14 12.35
N LEU A 162 5.60 1.49 11.08
CA LEU A 162 6.09 2.83 10.73
C LEU A 162 5.06 3.92 11.09
N VAL A 163 3.78 3.71 10.74
CA VAL A 163 2.70 4.65 11.11
C VAL A 163 2.51 4.72 12.64
N GLY A 164 2.68 3.60 13.33
CA GLY A 164 2.65 3.57 14.79
C GLY A 164 3.76 4.42 15.42
N GLN A 165 4.95 4.41 14.84
CA GLN A 165 6.04 5.30 15.24
C GLN A 165 5.73 6.77 14.94
N TRP A 166 5.18 7.07 13.76
CA TRP A 166 4.81 8.44 13.38
C TRP A 166 3.83 9.08 14.36
N ASN A 167 2.83 8.31 14.79
CA ASN A 167 1.73 8.77 15.63
C ASN A 167 1.90 8.40 17.12
N ALA A 168 3.05 7.86 17.51
CA ALA A 168 3.37 7.44 18.88
C ALA A 168 2.32 6.49 19.50
N TYR A 169 1.84 5.52 18.73
CA TYR A 169 0.90 4.51 19.22
C TYR A 169 1.58 3.52 20.17
N SER A 170 0.77 2.92 21.06
CA SER A 170 1.26 1.90 21.98
C SER A 170 1.77 0.68 21.22
N GLN A 171 2.91 0.13 21.65
CA GLN A 171 3.51 -1.05 21.01
C GLN A 171 2.58 -2.27 21.08
N ALA A 172 1.79 -2.39 22.16
CA ALA A 172 0.80 -3.45 22.31
C ALA A 172 -0.32 -3.34 21.26
N SER A 173 -0.87 -2.14 21.02
CA SER A 173 -1.90 -1.91 20.00
C SER A 173 -1.34 -2.16 18.59
N VAL A 174 -0.14 -1.68 18.30
CA VAL A 174 0.53 -1.92 17.01
C VAL A 174 0.77 -3.41 16.78
N ALA A 175 1.21 -4.14 17.81
CA ALA A 175 1.42 -5.59 17.73
C ALA A 175 0.12 -6.36 17.48
N ALA A 176 -0.97 -6.01 18.17
CA ALA A 176 -2.29 -6.59 17.94
C ALA A 176 -2.78 -6.37 16.50
N LEU A 177 -2.72 -5.13 16.01
CA LEU A 177 -3.07 -4.80 14.62
C LEU A 177 -2.20 -5.53 13.60
N CYS A 178 -0.89 -5.65 13.85
CA CYS A 178 0.01 -6.43 12.99
C CYS A 178 -0.41 -7.91 12.93
N SER A 179 -0.83 -8.49 14.06
CA SER A 179 -1.33 -9.86 14.12
C SER A 179 -2.63 -10.03 13.32
N GLU A 180 -3.56 -9.07 13.41
CA GLU A 180 -4.80 -9.10 12.64
C GLU A 180 -4.56 -8.92 11.13
N LEU A 181 -3.66 -8.02 10.74
CA LEU A 181 -3.25 -7.83 9.35
C LEU A 181 -2.61 -9.10 8.78
N ALA A 182 -1.69 -9.73 9.53
CA ALA A 182 -1.06 -10.99 9.15
C ALA A 182 -2.10 -12.13 9.03
N SER A 183 -3.04 -12.20 9.96
CA SER A 183 -4.17 -13.15 9.90
C SER A 183 -5.00 -12.91 8.64
N SER A 184 -5.34 -11.66 8.31
CA SER A 184 -6.09 -11.31 7.10
C SER A 184 -5.36 -11.74 5.83
N THR A 185 -4.05 -11.46 5.71
CA THR A 185 -3.25 -11.87 4.55
C THR A 185 -3.18 -13.40 4.41
N SER A 186 -2.99 -14.14 5.51
CA SER A 186 -2.91 -15.59 5.47
C SER A 186 -4.25 -16.23 5.06
N HIS A 187 -5.36 -15.78 5.66
CA HIS A 187 -6.70 -16.24 5.29
C HIS A 187 -7.10 -15.85 3.87
N GLN A 188 -6.69 -14.67 3.41
CA GLN A 188 -6.92 -14.23 2.03
C GLN A 188 -6.10 -15.06 1.03
N THR A 189 -4.87 -15.43 1.38
CA THR A 189 -4.03 -16.34 0.58
C THR A 189 -4.75 -17.68 0.41
N HIS A 190 -5.20 -18.26 1.51
CA HIS A 190 -5.94 -19.52 1.49
C HIS A 190 -7.24 -19.41 0.68
N ALA A 191 -8.00 -18.31 0.83
CA ALA A 191 -9.23 -18.08 0.08
C ALA A 191 -8.98 -18.00 -1.44
N TYR A 192 -7.87 -17.39 -1.87
CA TYR A 192 -7.52 -17.36 -3.29
C TYR A 192 -7.08 -18.72 -3.83
N MET A 193 -6.32 -19.50 -3.04
CA MET A 193 -5.90 -20.86 -3.43
C MET A 193 -7.08 -21.84 -3.55
N HIS A 194 -8.10 -21.67 -2.72
CA HIS A 194 -9.26 -22.57 -2.65
C HIS A 194 -10.55 -21.93 -3.19
N ARG A 195 -10.41 -20.95 -4.08
CA ARG A 195 -11.53 -20.24 -4.70
C ARG A 195 -12.48 -21.23 -5.37
N ARG A 196 -13.78 -21.11 -5.10
CA ARG A 196 -14.83 -21.85 -5.81
C ARG A 196 -15.00 -21.31 -7.23
N PRO A 197 -15.48 -22.12 -8.18
CA PRO A 197 -15.81 -21.63 -9.52
C PRO A 197 -16.78 -20.45 -9.47
N ASP A 198 -16.71 -19.58 -10.48
CA ASP A 198 -17.66 -18.48 -10.60
C ASP A 198 -19.09 -19.01 -10.72
N PRO A 199 -20.03 -18.50 -9.91
CA PRO A 199 -21.40 -18.95 -9.95
C PRO A 199 -22.06 -18.52 -11.26
N ASP A 200 -22.94 -19.38 -11.79
CA ASP A 200 -23.74 -19.08 -12.97
C ASP A 200 -25.10 -18.50 -12.58
N ILE A 201 -25.50 -17.42 -13.25
CA ILE A 201 -26.74 -16.69 -12.95
C ILE A 201 -28.00 -17.55 -13.11
N LYS A 202 -27.98 -18.57 -13.97
CA LYS A 202 -29.15 -19.40 -14.27
C LYS A 202 -29.17 -20.69 -13.45
N THR A 203 -28.00 -21.26 -13.18
CA THR A 203 -27.90 -22.61 -12.58
C THR A 203 -27.44 -22.62 -11.14
N SER A 204 -26.73 -21.58 -10.67
CA SER A 204 -26.16 -21.61 -9.33
C SER A 204 -27.18 -21.35 -8.22
N LYS A 205 -27.01 -22.05 -7.11
CA LYS A 205 -27.80 -21.88 -5.89
C LYS A 205 -27.28 -20.70 -5.07
N ALA A 206 -28.14 -20.13 -4.21
CA ALA A 206 -27.75 -19.03 -3.33
C ALA A 206 -26.50 -19.32 -2.49
N ILE A 207 -26.32 -20.56 -2.02
CA ILE A 207 -25.14 -20.97 -1.25
C ILE A 207 -23.84 -20.91 -2.05
N GLU A 208 -23.90 -21.16 -3.37
CA GLU A 208 -22.72 -21.10 -4.23
C GLU A 208 -22.31 -19.65 -4.46
N TRP A 209 -23.28 -18.74 -4.59
CA TRP A 209 -23.02 -17.29 -4.61
C TRP A 209 -22.34 -16.81 -3.33
N GLU A 210 -22.88 -17.17 -2.17
CA GLU A 210 -22.29 -16.81 -0.87
C GLU A 210 -20.86 -17.33 -0.73
N GLN A 211 -20.62 -18.59 -1.11
CA GLN A 211 -19.30 -19.22 -1.00
C GLN A 211 -18.31 -18.79 -2.10
N SER A 212 -18.75 -18.06 -3.13
CA SER A 212 -17.88 -17.55 -4.20
C SER A 212 -17.16 -16.25 -3.82
N ILE A 213 -17.60 -15.55 -2.77
CA ILE A 213 -17.00 -14.28 -2.35
C ILE A 213 -15.62 -14.55 -1.75
N VAL A 214 -14.57 -14.11 -2.45
CA VAL A 214 -13.16 -14.29 -2.01
C VAL A 214 -12.54 -13.02 -1.43
N GLU A 215 -12.98 -11.82 -1.79
CA GLU A 215 -12.32 -10.56 -1.40
C GLU A 215 -12.61 -10.11 0.05
N GLY A 216 -13.75 -10.48 0.63
CA GLY A 216 -14.18 -9.92 1.93
C GLY A 216 -14.63 -8.46 1.81
N HIS A 217 -14.51 -7.67 2.89
CA HIS A 217 -14.93 -6.26 2.89
C HIS A 217 -14.04 -5.41 1.95
N ALA A 218 -14.65 -4.63 1.06
CA ALA A 218 -13.93 -3.89 0.01
C ALA A 218 -12.88 -2.91 0.55
N THR A 219 -13.18 -2.23 1.67
CA THR A 219 -12.33 -1.15 2.19
C THR A 219 -11.63 -1.45 3.51
N HIS A 220 -11.89 -2.58 4.17
CA HIS A 220 -11.36 -2.83 5.53
C HIS A 220 -10.02 -3.57 5.48
N PRO A 221 -8.95 -3.10 6.14
CA PRO A 221 -7.64 -3.75 6.05
C PRO A 221 -7.61 -5.16 6.67
N MET A 222 -8.45 -5.40 7.68
CA MET A 222 -8.59 -6.70 8.32
C MET A 222 -9.79 -7.49 7.74
N HIS A 223 -10.03 -7.34 6.43
CA HIS A 223 -11.20 -7.90 5.70
C HIS A 223 -11.38 -9.42 5.79
N ARG A 224 -10.33 -10.16 6.16
CA ARG A 224 -10.35 -11.62 6.38
C ARG A 224 -9.70 -12.05 7.69
N ALA A 225 -9.42 -11.12 8.60
CA ALA A 225 -8.81 -11.49 9.87
C ALA A 225 -9.74 -12.46 10.63
N ARG A 226 -9.15 -13.55 11.13
CA ARG A 226 -9.80 -14.44 12.10
C ARG A 226 -8.93 -14.43 13.34
N HIS A 227 -9.25 -13.54 14.26
CA HIS A 227 -8.61 -13.49 15.56
C HIS A 227 -9.45 -14.28 16.57
N ALA A 228 -8.78 -15.10 17.37
CA ALA A 228 -9.40 -15.81 18.46
C ALA A 228 -8.89 -15.21 19.77
N GLU A 229 -9.79 -14.73 20.60
CA GLU A 229 -9.46 -14.21 21.92
C GLU A 229 -9.35 -15.36 22.92
N PRO A 230 -8.34 -15.34 23.83
CA PRO A 230 -8.25 -16.32 24.90
C PRO A 230 -9.58 -16.42 25.68
N PRO A 231 -10.03 -17.65 26.03
CA PRO A 231 -9.30 -18.92 25.94
C PRO A 231 -9.47 -19.67 24.60
N LEU A 232 -10.06 -19.06 23.57
CA LEU A 232 -10.29 -19.75 22.30
C LEU A 232 -8.97 -20.08 21.60
N ALA A 233 -8.91 -21.27 21.01
CA ALA A 233 -7.78 -21.66 20.19
C ALA A 233 -7.72 -20.80 18.91
N PRO A 234 -6.52 -20.41 18.44
CA PRO A 234 -6.36 -19.71 17.17
C PRO A 234 -7.03 -20.46 16.02
N VAL A 235 -7.70 -19.71 15.14
CA VAL A 235 -8.33 -20.26 13.93
C VAL A 235 -7.34 -20.15 12.77
N ASP A 236 -6.75 -21.27 12.38
CA ASP A 236 -5.93 -21.38 11.17
C ASP A 236 -6.81 -21.35 9.91
N PRO A 237 -6.33 -20.86 8.75
CA PRO A 237 -7.09 -20.91 7.51
C PRO A 237 -7.62 -22.29 7.12
N ASN A 238 -6.94 -23.37 7.52
CA ASN A 238 -7.35 -24.76 7.27
C ASN A 238 -8.31 -25.31 8.33
N THR A 239 -8.70 -24.54 9.33
CA THR A 239 -9.63 -24.98 10.39
C THR A 239 -11.00 -25.27 9.80
N GLU A 240 -11.49 -26.49 9.97
CA GLU A 240 -12.84 -26.88 9.58
C GLU A 240 -13.89 -26.32 10.56
N LEU A 241 -14.57 -25.25 10.16
CA LEU A 241 -15.58 -24.59 11.01
C LEU A 241 -16.96 -25.26 11.00
N ASN A 242 -17.16 -26.25 10.12
CA ASN A 242 -18.41 -27.01 10.01
C ASN A 242 -18.64 -27.99 11.18
N GLN A 243 -17.62 -28.24 12.01
CA GLN A 243 -17.67 -29.16 13.15
C GLN A 243 -17.24 -28.50 14.47
N LEU A 244 -17.47 -27.19 14.63
CA LEU A 244 -17.16 -26.51 15.89
C LEU A 244 -17.97 -27.12 17.04
N GLN A 245 -17.29 -27.88 17.91
CA GLN A 245 -17.81 -28.26 19.21
C GLN A 245 -17.72 -27.05 20.13
N LEU A 246 -18.79 -26.28 20.20
CA LEU A 246 -18.93 -25.22 21.19
C LEU A 246 -19.14 -25.89 22.56
N ALA A 247 -18.06 -26.00 23.34
CA ALA A 247 -18.16 -26.34 24.75
C ALA A 247 -18.62 -25.09 25.51
N PHE A 248 -19.85 -25.15 26.04
CA PHE A 248 -20.41 -24.14 26.94
C PHE A 248 -20.23 -24.57 28.39
#